data_AF-A0A8S0P8Y0-F1
#
_entry.id   AF-A0A8S0P8Y0-F1
#
_cell.length_a   1.000
_cell.length_b   1.000
_cell.length_c   1.000
_cell.angle_alpha   90.00
_cell.angle_beta   90.00
_cell.angle_gamma   90.00
#
_symmetry.space_group_name_H-M   'P 1'
#
loop_
_entity.id
_entity.type
_entity.pdbx_description
1 polymer ?
#
loop_
_entity_poly.entity_id
_entity_poly.type
_entity_poly.pdbx_seq_one_letter_code
_entity_poly.pdbx_strand_id
1 'polypeptide(L)'
;MAPRLVFLATLLLFCLALVSSDVEIEDQQKLVTRGANRRLLPFMDCGGLCKVRCSLHSRPNLCSRACGTCCVRCKCVPPGTSGNREMCGTCYTDMTTHGNRTKCP
;
A
#
# COMPACT_ATOMS: atom_id res chain seq x y z
N MET A 1 -24.90 -5.99 51.85
CA MET A 1 -23.75 -5.44 51.09
C MET A 1 -23.46 -6.15 49.77
N ALA A 2 -23.86 -7.43 49.59
CA ALA A 2 -23.62 -8.20 48.37
C ALA A 2 -24.25 -7.67 47.06
N PRO A 3 -25.49 -7.11 47.01
CA PRO A 3 -26.10 -6.78 45.72
C PRO A 3 -25.43 -5.58 45.05
N ARG A 4 -24.94 -4.61 45.84
CA ARG A 4 -24.21 -3.45 45.31
C ARG A 4 -22.88 -3.85 44.68
N LEU A 5 -22.21 -4.84 45.25
CA LEU A 5 -20.96 -5.38 44.69
C LEU A 5 -21.21 -6.11 43.37
N VAL A 6 -22.31 -6.88 43.29
CA VAL A 6 -22.72 -7.60 42.07
C VAL A 6 -23.09 -6.62 40.96
N PHE A 7 -23.86 -5.57 41.26
CA PHE A 7 -24.21 -4.54 40.27
C PHE A 7 -22.99 -3.75 39.77
N LEU A 8 -22.02 -3.46 40.64
CA LEU A 8 -20.78 -2.81 40.22
C LEU A 8 -19.94 -3.72 39.33
N ALA A 9 -19.88 -5.03 39.63
CA ALA A 9 -19.16 -6.00 38.82
C ALA A 9 -19.80 -6.19 37.44
N THR A 10 -21.14 -6.23 37.35
CA THR A 10 -21.83 -6.34 36.05
C THR A 10 -21.70 -5.08 35.20
N LEU A 11 -21.76 -3.89 35.80
CA LEU A 11 -21.50 -2.63 35.12
C LEU A 11 -20.07 -2.55 34.57
N LEU A 12 -19.07 -2.98 35.35
CA LEU A 12 -17.68 -3.02 34.92
C LEU A 12 -17.45 -3.96 33.73
N LEU A 13 -18.05 -5.17 33.79
CA LEU A 13 -17.98 -6.15 32.69
C LEU A 13 -18.67 -5.62 31.42
N PHE A 14 -19.80 -4.94 31.57
CA PHE A 14 -20.51 -4.33 30.44
C PHE A 14 -19.71 -3.18 29.81
N CYS A 15 -19.07 -2.33 30.61
CA CYS A 15 -18.17 -1.27 30.12
C CYS A 15 -16.96 -1.83 29.36
N LEU A 16 -16.37 -2.94 29.82
CA LEU A 16 -15.28 -3.61 29.10
C LEU A 16 -15.73 -4.18 27.75
N ALA A 17 -16.96 -4.70 27.68
CA ALA A 17 -17.52 -5.21 26.43
C ALA A 17 -17.78 -4.08 25.40
N LEU A 18 -18.26 -2.92 25.85
CA LEU A 18 -18.46 -1.74 24.97
C LEU A 18 -17.13 -1.21 24.42
N VAL A 19 -16.07 -1.15 25.24
CA VAL A 19 -14.72 -0.74 24.79
C VAL A 19 -14.13 -1.66 23.73
N SER A 20 -14.46 -2.96 23.77
CA SER A 20 -13.91 -3.93 22.81
C SER A 20 -14.41 -3.73 21.38
N SER A 21 -15.50 -3.01 21.16
CA SER A 21 -16.07 -2.78 19.82
C SER A 21 -15.47 -1.58 19.10
N ASP A 22 -14.71 -0.71 19.77
CA ASP A 22 -14.14 0.53 19.19
C ASP A 22 -12.61 0.49 18.97
N VAL A 23 -12.00 -0.69 18.99
CA VAL A 23 -10.58 -0.84 18.63
C VAL A 23 -10.44 -1.51 17.26
N GLU A 24 -10.67 -0.74 16.20
CA GLU A 24 -10.09 -1.04 14.90
C GLU A 24 -8.58 -0.76 14.97
N ILE A 25 -7.80 -1.80 15.29
CA ILE A 25 -6.36 -1.78 15.05
C ILE A 25 -6.15 -1.94 13.54
N GLU A 26 -6.17 -0.82 12.79
CA GLU A 26 -5.42 -0.75 11.54
C GLU A 26 -3.93 -0.53 11.88
N ASP A 27 -3.18 -1.63 12.07
CA ASP A 27 -1.73 -1.58 11.85
C ASP A 27 -1.16 -2.96 11.51
N GLN A 28 -0.68 -3.09 10.27
CA GLN A 28 0.61 -3.73 9.95
C GLN A 28 0.99 -3.37 8.50
N GLN A 29 1.14 -2.07 8.19
CA GLN A 29 2.01 -1.70 7.07
C GLN A 29 3.44 -1.67 7.60
N LYS A 30 4.11 -2.81 7.45
CA LYS A 30 5.52 -3.02 7.80
C LYS A 30 6.40 -2.08 6.97
N LEU A 31 6.60 -0.85 7.46
CA LEU A 31 7.50 0.15 6.92
C LEU A 31 8.95 -0.35 7.10
N VAL A 32 9.48 -1.00 6.07
CA VAL A 32 10.92 -1.26 5.97
C VAL A 32 11.61 0.09 5.74
N THR A 33 12.02 0.73 6.83
CA THR A 33 12.73 2.00 6.81
C THR A 33 14.12 1.83 6.18
N ARG A 34 14.29 2.39 4.98
CA ARG A 34 15.59 2.84 4.50
C ARG A 34 15.43 4.20 3.80
N GLY A 35 15.44 5.28 4.60
CA GLY A 35 15.47 6.64 4.08
C GLY A 35 15.16 7.70 5.13
N ALA A 36 16.20 8.37 5.64
CA ALA A 36 16.06 9.52 6.53
C ALA A 36 15.74 10.78 5.71
N ASN A 37 14.45 11.13 5.53
CA ASN A 37 13.92 12.50 5.63
C ASN A 37 12.53 12.72 4.97
N ARG A 38 11.73 13.54 5.69
CA ARG A 38 10.59 14.40 5.30
C ARG A 38 9.19 13.80 5.13
N ARG A 39 8.32 14.27 6.04
CA ARG A 39 6.86 14.56 5.94
C ARG A 39 5.98 13.34 5.60
N LEU A 40 4.90 13.18 6.38
CA LEU A 40 3.82 12.19 6.21
C LEU A 40 3.06 12.35 4.87
N LEU A 41 3.77 12.16 3.76
CA LEU A 41 3.17 11.80 2.49
C LEU A 41 3.18 10.26 2.47
N PRO A 42 2.07 9.58 2.15
CA PRO A 42 2.08 8.13 2.06
C PRO A 42 3.20 7.70 1.12
N PHE A 43 4.22 7.06 1.70
CA PHE A 43 5.39 6.59 0.97
C PHE A 43 4.93 5.41 0.12
N MET A 44 4.62 5.66 -1.15
CA MET A 44 4.34 4.60 -2.13
C MET A 44 5.60 3.76 -2.30
N ASP A 45 5.54 2.49 -1.91
CA ASP A 45 6.63 1.54 -2.13
C ASP A 45 6.65 1.05 -3.59
N CYS A 46 7.29 1.86 -4.44
CA CYS A 46 7.54 1.48 -5.82
C CYS A 46 8.34 0.18 -5.94
N GLY A 47 9.20 -0.15 -4.96
CA GLY A 47 10.02 -1.36 -4.99
C GLY A 47 9.17 -2.62 -4.89
N GLY A 48 8.32 -2.70 -3.86
CA GLY A 48 7.39 -3.81 -3.66
C GLY A 48 6.38 -3.93 -4.80
N LEU A 49 5.74 -2.83 -5.19
CA LEU A 49 4.71 -2.84 -6.24
C LEU A 49 5.28 -3.26 -7.61
N CYS A 50 6.43 -2.72 -7.99
CA CYS A 50 7.07 -3.09 -9.25
C CYS A 50 7.57 -4.54 -9.25
N LYS A 51 7.99 -5.07 -8.10
CA LYS A 51 8.36 -6.49 -7.98
C LYS A 51 7.17 -7.41 -8.26
N VAL A 52 5.99 -7.07 -7.75
CA VAL A 52 4.75 -7.83 -8.04
C VAL A 52 4.41 -7.70 -9.52
N ARG A 53 4.34 -6.47 -10.04
CA ARG A 53 4.00 -6.18 -11.45
C ARG A 53 4.89 -6.94 -12.43
N CYS A 54 6.18 -7.03 -12.13
CA CYS A 54 7.17 -7.63 -13.02
C CYS A 54 7.48 -9.10 -12.74
N SER A 55 6.77 -9.74 -11.79
CA SER A 55 7.06 -11.10 -11.33
C SER A 55 6.99 -12.16 -12.43
N LEU A 56 6.03 -12.03 -13.35
CA LEU A 56 5.83 -12.94 -14.49
C LEU A 56 6.45 -12.42 -15.80
N HIS A 57 7.15 -11.28 -15.75
CA HIS A 57 7.77 -10.73 -16.94
C HIS A 57 9.01 -11.55 -17.32
N SER A 58 9.21 -11.84 -18.61
CA SER A 58 10.36 -12.61 -19.11
C SER A 58 11.73 -12.04 -18.69
N ARG A 59 11.77 -10.73 -18.44
CA ARG A 59 12.94 -9.97 -17.97
C ARG A 59 12.58 -9.15 -16.73
N PRO A 60 12.48 -9.77 -15.54
CA PRO A 60 11.89 -9.13 -14.36
C PRO A 60 12.71 -7.94 -13.85
N ASN A 61 14.04 -8.01 -13.90
CA ASN A 61 14.93 -6.91 -13.48
C ASN A 61 14.81 -5.68 -14.40
N LEU A 62 14.72 -5.89 -15.72
CA LEU A 62 14.54 -4.81 -16.68
C LEU A 62 13.16 -4.15 -16.53
N CYS A 63 12.13 -4.98 -16.38
CA CYS A 63 10.76 -4.52 -16.11
C CYS A 63 10.70 -3.70 -14.82
N SER A 64 11.30 -4.19 -13.72
CA SER A 64 11.28 -3.51 -12.42
C SER A 64 11.96 -2.15 -12.48
N ARG A 65 13.06 -2.02 -13.24
CA ARG A 65 13.75 -0.74 -13.45
C ARG A 65 12.87 0.25 -14.23
N ALA A 66 12.19 -0.21 -15.28
CA ALA A 66 11.28 0.62 -16.06
C ALA A 66 10.06 1.05 -15.22
N CYS A 67 9.42 0.09 -14.55
CA CYS A 67 8.31 0.32 -13.62
C CYS A 67 8.70 1.33 -12.54
N GLY A 68 9.87 1.19 -11.91
CA GLY A 68 10.32 2.12 -10.86
C GLY A 68 10.43 3.56 -11.37
N THR A 69 10.90 3.75 -12.61
CA THR A 69 10.95 5.08 -13.22
C THR A 69 9.55 5.66 -13.43
N CYS A 70 8.60 4.84 -13.90
CA CYS A 70 7.21 5.24 -14.09
C CYS A 70 6.52 5.51 -12.75
N CYS A 71 6.73 4.67 -11.74
CA CYS A 71 6.16 4.81 -10.41
C CYS A 71 6.66 6.07 -9.71
N VAL A 72 7.96 6.39 -9.77
CA VAL A 72 8.49 7.60 -9.13
C VAL A 72 7.90 8.87 -9.77
N ARG A 73 7.65 8.85 -11.08
CA ARG A 73 7.10 9.98 -11.84
C ARG A 73 5.58 10.11 -11.68
N CYS A 74 4.86 9.02 -11.88
CA CYS A 74 3.39 8.99 -11.91
C CYS A 74 2.75 8.65 -10.56
N LYS A 75 3.55 8.26 -9.55
CA LYS A 75 3.11 7.85 -8.22
C LYS A 75 2.04 6.74 -8.23
N CYS A 76 2.08 5.88 -9.24
CA CYS A 76 1.12 4.80 -9.45
C CYS A 76 1.78 3.59 -10.11
N VAL A 77 1.35 2.39 -9.72
CA VAL A 77 1.67 1.11 -10.37
C VAL A 77 0.36 0.35 -10.59
N PRO A 78 0.03 -0.07 -11.81
CA PRO A 78 -1.20 -0.80 -12.07
C PRO A 78 -1.24 -2.16 -11.35
N PRO A 79 -2.41 -2.62 -10.88
CA PRO A 79 -2.55 -3.92 -10.26
C PRO A 79 -2.36 -5.07 -11.27
N GLY A 80 -1.96 -6.23 -10.77
CA GLY A 80 -1.67 -7.42 -11.59
C GLY A 80 -0.29 -7.37 -12.26
N THR A 81 0.00 -8.35 -13.11
CA THR A 81 1.31 -8.49 -13.79
C THR A 81 1.32 -8.01 -15.24
N SER A 82 0.15 -7.70 -15.81
CA SER A 82 -0.06 -7.20 -17.17
C SER A 82 -1.37 -6.41 -17.25
N GLY A 83 -1.57 -5.61 -18.30
CA GLY A 83 -2.81 -4.84 -18.51
C GLY A 83 -3.09 -3.77 -17.45
N ASN A 84 -4.32 -3.29 -17.33
CA ASN A 84 -4.77 -2.31 -16.32
C ASN A 84 -4.02 -0.97 -16.33
N ARG A 85 -3.32 -0.63 -17.41
CA ARG A 85 -2.43 0.53 -17.47
C ARG A 85 -3.21 1.84 -17.35
N GLU A 86 -4.45 1.83 -17.84
CA GLU A 86 -5.44 2.89 -17.75
C GLU A 86 -5.80 3.27 -16.31
N MET A 87 -5.63 2.36 -15.33
CA MET A 87 -5.86 2.68 -13.91
C MET A 87 -4.89 3.73 -13.37
N CYS A 88 -3.69 3.82 -13.94
CA CYS A 88 -2.72 4.86 -13.62
C CYS A 88 -2.77 6.08 -14.57
N GLY A 89 -3.78 6.12 -15.44
CA GLY A 89 -4.03 7.22 -16.37
C GLY A 89 -2.93 7.44 -17.41
N THR A 90 -3.01 8.60 -18.07
CA THR A 90 -2.16 9.00 -19.20
C THR A 90 -0.68 9.06 -18.84
N CYS A 91 -0.33 9.41 -17.60
CA CYS A 91 1.07 9.45 -17.17
C CYS A 91 1.78 8.10 -17.36
N TYR A 92 1.11 6.99 -17.02
CA TYR A 92 1.68 5.65 -17.14
C TYR A 92 1.54 5.08 -18.56
N THR A 93 0.47 5.43 -19.28
CA THR A 93 0.22 4.93 -20.63
C THR A 93 1.10 5.60 -21.69
N ASP A 94 1.28 6.91 -21.60
CA ASP A 94 1.83 7.77 -22.66
C ASP A 94 3.34 8.00 -22.49
N MET A 95 3.92 7.52 -21.40
CA MET A 95 5.37 7.53 -21.22
C MET A 95 6.05 6.66 -22.28
N THR A 96 6.84 7.30 -23.14
CA THR A 96 7.62 6.64 -24.20
C THR A 96 9.11 6.70 -23.92
N THR A 97 9.84 5.79 -24.58
CA THR A 97 11.29 5.81 -24.69
C THR A 97 11.71 6.69 -25.86
N HIS A 98 13.01 7.00 -26.00
CA HIS A 98 13.54 7.73 -27.16
C HIS A 98 13.19 7.08 -28.51
N GLY A 99 12.91 5.78 -28.55
CA GLY A 99 12.50 5.05 -29.76
C GLY A 99 10.99 5.04 -30.01
N ASN A 100 10.21 5.96 -29.43
CA ASN A 100 8.74 6.02 -29.51
C ASN A 100 8.01 4.74 -29.08
N ARG A 101 8.67 3.88 -28.31
CA ARG A 101 8.04 2.70 -27.71
C ARG A 101 7.56 3.02 -26.31
N THR A 102 6.44 2.43 -25.93
CA THR A 102 5.90 2.44 -24.57
C THR A 102 6.99 2.05 -23.56
N LYS A 103 7.21 2.91 -22.57
CA LYS A 103 8.27 2.73 -21.56
C LYS A 103 7.81 1.92 -20.36
N CYS A 104 6.58 2.12 -19.91
CA CYS A 104 6.07 1.51 -18.68
C CYS A 104 5.47 0.12 -18.96
N PRO A 105 5.75 -0.88 -18.10
CA PRO A 105 5.27 -2.26 -18.29
C PRO A 105 3.77 -2.45 -18.03
#